data_AF-A0A831RF89-F1
#
_entry.id   AF-A0A831RF89-F1
#
_cell.length_a   1.000
_cell.length_b   1.000
_cell.length_c   1.000
_cell.angle_alpha   90.00
_cell.angle_beta   90.00
_cell.angle_gamma   90.00
#
_symmetry.space_group_name_H-M   'P 1'
#
loop_
_entity.id
_entity.type
_entity.pdbx_description
1 polymer ?
#
loop_
_entity_poly.entity_id
_entity_poly.type
_entity_poly.pdbx_seq_one_letter_code
_entity_poly.pdbx_strand_id
1 'polypeptide(L)'
;MVSADRPYPNLTTKQLARIYLRKQLLGPGGVPWRPLNLPASHPLRRVFSSRVLGRSPEELESYWNIQYFNGVLPPYVVDSEAAVEAYVAATPGAIGYLRRCQLHSDRVRIIATLKVKLPTTLACR
;
A
#
# COMPACT_ATOMS: atom_id res chain seq x y z
N MET A 1 6.75 1.84 -2.35
CA MET A 1 5.94 2.06 -1.13
C MET A 1 6.24 3.42 -0.60
N VAL A 2 5.21 4.17 -0.23
CA VAL A 2 5.34 5.56 0.19
C VAL A 2 4.56 5.82 1.48
N SER A 3 4.99 6.83 2.24
CA SER A 3 4.31 7.39 3.40
C SER A 3 4.43 8.91 3.41
N ALA A 4 3.66 9.58 4.26
CA ALA A 4 3.82 11.01 4.53
C ALA A 4 5.27 11.33 4.98
N ASP A 5 5.70 12.57 4.79
CA ASP A 5 6.97 13.12 5.25
C ASP A 5 7.04 13.20 6.79
N ARG A 6 7.24 12.03 7.39
CA ARG A 6 7.49 11.81 8.80
C ARG A 6 8.57 10.72 8.93
N PRO A 7 9.31 10.66 10.04
CA PRO A 7 10.34 9.66 10.25
C PRO A 7 9.71 8.28 10.46
N TYR A 8 9.30 7.62 9.37
CA TYR A 8 9.01 6.20 9.38
C TYR A 8 10.27 5.43 9.00
N PRO A 9 10.61 4.36 9.75
CA PRO A 9 11.70 3.49 9.35
C PRO A 9 11.35 2.81 8.01
N ASN A 10 12.37 2.43 7.25
CA ASN A 10 12.18 1.55 6.11
C ASN A 10 11.47 0.27 6.57
N LEU A 11 10.39 -0.10 5.86
CA LEU A 11 9.58 -1.26 6.22
C LEU A 11 9.98 -2.47 5.38
N THR A 12 10.16 -3.60 6.03
CA THR A 12 10.36 -4.90 5.34
C THR A 12 9.07 -5.38 4.69
N THR A 13 9.18 -6.25 3.68
CA THR A 13 8.02 -6.91 3.05
C THR A 13 7.12 -7.61 4.07
N LYS A 14 7.72 -8.25 5.09
CA LYS A 14 6.98 -8.92 6.18
C LYS A 14 6.18 -7.93 7.03
N GLN A 15 6.74 -6.77 7.34
CA GLN A 15 6.02 -5.71 8.06
C GLN A 15 4.89 -5.14 7.20
N LEU A 16 5.16 -4.84 5.93
CA LEU A 16 4.14 -4.37 4.99
C LEU A 16 2.97 -5.37 4.89
N ALA A 17 3.26 -6.67 4.79
CA ALA A 17 2.24 -7.71 4.77
C ALA A 17 1.37 -7.69 6.02
N ARG A 18 1.98 -7.58 7.21
CA ARG A 18 1.24 -7.49 8.48
C ARG A 18 0.35 -6.24 8.53
N ILE A 19 0.84 -5.10 8.05
CA ILE A 19 0.08 -3.85 8.04
C ILE A 19 -1.11 -3.94 7.07
N TYR A 20 -0.86 -4.39 5.83
CA TYR A 20 -1.88 -4.48 4.79
C TYR A 20 -2.92 -5.57 5.05
N LEU A 21 -2.56 -6.65 5.74
CA LEU A 21 -3.48 -7.67 6.26
C LEU A 21 -4.08 -7.27 7.62
N ARG A 22 -3.94 -6.02 8.07
CA ARG A 22 -4.51 -5.53 9.34
C ARG A 22 -4.08 -6.33 10.59
N LYS A 23 -2.94 -7.04 10.53
CA LYS A 23 -2.30 -7.76 11.65
C LYS A 23 -1.33 -6.89 12.46
N GLN A 24 -1.04 -5.68 11.97
CA GLN A 24 -0.30 -4.64 12.67
C GLN A 24 -0.99 -3.31 12.44
N LEU A 25 -1.63 -2.77 13.47
CA LEU A 25 -2.49 -1.59 13.37
C LEU A 25 -1.76 -0.30 13.71
N LEU A 26 -0.74 -0.37 14.56
CA LEU A 26 -0.02 0.80 15.07
C LEU A 26 1.41 0.83 14.53
N GLY A 27 1.87 2.03 14.21
CA GLY A 27 3.24 2.36 13.85
C GLY A 27 4.02 2.99 15.00
N PRO A 28 5.21 3.55 14.71
CA PRO A 28 5.99 4.32 15.69
C PRO A 28 5.15 5.42 16.35
N GLY A 29 5.33 5.59 17.66
CA GLY A 29 4.60 6.60 18.44
C GLY A 29 3.09 6.36 18.56
N GLY A 30 2.61 5.13 18.29
CA GLY A 30 1.19 4.79 18.42
C GLY A 30 0.30 5.33 17.29
N VAL A 31 0.88 5.86 16.22
CA VAL A 31 0.11 6.37 15.07
C VAL A 31 -0.54 5.21 14.32
N PRO A 32 -1.87 5.22 14.09
CA PRO A 32 -2.53 4.17 13.32
C PRO A 32 -2.06 4.10 11.87
N TRP A 33 -1.78 2.89 11.40
CA TRP A 33 -1.53 2.64 9.98
C TRP A 33 -2.83 2.72 9.17
N ARG A 34 -2.77 3.48 8.08
CA ARG A 34 -3.84 3.68 7.10
C ARG A 34 -3.37 3.22 5.72
N PRO A 35 -3.26 1.89 5.49
CA PRO A 35 -2.84 1.37 4.21
C PRO A 35 -3.89 1.68 3.13
N LEU A 36 -3.39 2.00 1.94
CA LEU A 36 -4.17 2.26 0.73
C LEU A 36 -3.91 1.19 -0.32
N ASN A 37 -4.96 0.82 -1.05
CA ASN A 37 -4.93 -0.02 -2.22
C ASN A 37 -5.39 0.76 -3.47
N LEU A 38 -4.92 0.31 -4.63
CA LEU A 38 -5.53 0.66 -5.92
C LEU A 38 -6.71 -0.29 -6.22
N PRO A 39 -7.50 -0.09 -7.29
CA PRO A 39 -8.54 -1.04 -7.68
C PRO A 39 -7.98 -2.45 -7.89
N ALA A 40 -8.77 -3.50 -7.62
CA ALA A 40 -8.30 -4.90 -7.71
C ALA A 40 -7.76 -5.27 -9.10
N SER A 41 -8.34 -4.67 -10.14
CA SER A 41 -7.92 -4.81 -11.54
C SER A 41 -6.61 -4.06 -11.86
N HIS A 42 -6.20 -3.09 -11.03
CA HIS A 42 -5.00 -2.29 -11.30
C HIS A 42 -3.74 -3.17 -11.25
N PRO A 43 -2.86 -3.15 -12.27
CA PRO A 43 -1.78 -4.12 -12.31
C PRO A 43 -0.74 -3.92 -11.19
N LEU A 44 -0.55 -2.69 -10.70
CA LEU A 44 0.27 -2.46 -9.48
C LEU A 44 -0.30 -3.15 -8.24
N ARG A 45 -1.64 -3.20 -8.06
CA ARG A 45 -2.24 -3.94 -6.95
C ARG A 45 -1.98 -5.43 -7.09
N ARG A 46 -2.13 -6.00 -8.29
CA ARG A 46 -1.81 -7.41 -8.54
C ARG A 46 -0.35 -7.73 -8.20
N VAL A 47 0.58 -6.90 -8.65
CA VAL A 47 2.01 -7.04 -8.34
C VAL A 47 2.27 -6.91 -6.85
N PHE A 48 1.70 -5.89 -6.20
CA PHE A 48 1.84 -5.68 -4.76
C PHE A 48 1.30 -6.88 -3.97
N SER A 49 0.07 -7.32 -4.23
CA SER A 49 -0.56 -8.44 -3.53
C SER A 49 0.29 -9.71 -3.68
N SER A 50 0.72 -10.04 -4.90
CA SER A 50 1.56 -11.21 -5.14
C SER A 50 2.91 -11.11 -4.40
N ARG A 51 3.61 -9.97 -4.50
CA ARG A 51 4.98 -9.82 -3.97
C ARG A 51 5.04 -9.57 -2.47
N VAL A 52 4.03 -8.95 -1.89
CA VAL A 52 4.01 -8.54 -0.48
C VAL A 52 3.09 -9.42 0.35
N LEU A 53 1.91 -9.76 -0.18
CA LEU A 53 0.91 -10.54 0.54
C LEU A 53 0.97 -12.04 0.21
N GLY A 54 1.73 -12.41 -0.84
CA GLY A 54 1.91 -13.79 -1.28
C GLY A 54 0.68 -14.39 -1.95
N ARG A 55 -0.30 -13.57 -2.32
CA ARG A 55 -1.62 -13.97 -2.87
C ARG A 55 -2.12 -12.93 -3.86
N SER A 56 -2.89 -13.33 -4.86
CA SER A 56 -3.59 -12.41 -5.77
C SER A 56 -4.68 -11.63 -5.03
N PRO A 57 -5.20 -10.52 -5.60
CA PRO A 57 -6.38 -9.85 -5.07
C PRO A 57 -7.58 -10.78 -4.89
N GLU A 58 -7.80 -11.70 -5.84
CA GLU A 58 -8.90 -12.67 -5.84
C GLU A 58 -8.73 -13.70 -4.71
N GLU A 59 -7.53 -14.25 -4.53
CA GLU A 59 -7.24 -15.20 -3.45
C GLU A 59 -7.41 -14.58 -2.05
N LEU A 60 -7.30 -13.25 -1.94
CA LEU A 60 -7.50 -12.51 -0.71
C LEU A 60 -8.98 -12.25 -0.39
N GLU A 61 -9.92 -12.47 -1.31
CA GLU A 61 -11.36 -12.28 -1.04
C GLU A 61 -11.84 -13.18 0.10
N SER A 62 -11.45 -14.47 0.09
CA SER A 62 -11.77 -15.41 1.17
C SER A 62 -11.24 -14.94 2.53
N TYR A 63 -10.02 -14.39 2.55
CA TYR A 63 -9.42 -13.82 3.75
C TYR A 63 -10.25 -12.65 4.27
N TRP A 64 -10.61 -11.71 3.39
CA TRP A 64 -11.40 -10.53 3.78
C TRP A 64 -12.83 -10.87 4.20
N ASN A 65 -13.45 -11.88 3.60
CA ASN A 65 -14.76 -12.37 4.04
C ASN A 65 -14.72 -12.82 5.50
N ILE A 66 -13.68 -13.57 5.91
CA ILE A 66 -13.48 -13.95 7.31
C ILE A 66 -13.21 -12.72 8.20
N GLN A 67 -12.38 -11.78 7.74
CA GLN A 67 -12.07 -10.57 8.51
C GLN A 67 -13.29 -9.67 8.72
N TYR A 68 -14.19 -9.61 7.75
CA TYR A 68 -15.42 -8.82 7.83
C TYR A 68 -16.32 -9.28 8.99
N PHE A 69 -16.47 -10.60 9.19
CA PHE A 69 -17.19 -11.15 10.34
C PHE A 69 -16.56 -10.76 11.69
N ASN A 70 -15.26 -10.44 11.70
CA ASN A 70 -14.54 -9.94 12.88
C ASN A 70 -14.53 -8.40 12.97
N GLY A 71 -15.32 -7.70 12.15
CA GLY A 71 -15.37 -6.24 12.11
C GLY A 71 -14.13 -5.56 11.51
N VAL A 72 -13.28 -6.32 10.81
CA VAL A 72 -12.04 -5.81 10.20
C VAL A 72 -12.25 -5.56 8.70
N LEU A 73 -12.11 -4.30 8.30
CA LEU A 73 -12.23 -3.87 6.91
C LEU A 73 -10.89 -3.96 6.15
N PRO A 74 -10.91 -4.21 4.83
CA PRO A 74 -9.73 -4.12 3.99
C PRO A 74 -9.17 -2.68 3.91
N PRO A 75 -7.91 -2.52 3.45
CA PRO A 75 -7.34 -1.21 3.16
C PRO A 75 -8.23 -0.37 2.22
N TYR A 76 -8.30 0.93 2.46
CA TYR A 76 -9.09 1.86 1.64
C TYR A 76 -8.60 1.86 0.19
N VAL A 77 -9.52 1.95 -0.76
CA VAL A 77 -9.22 1.93 -2.20
C VAL A 77 -9.30 3.34 -2.77
N VAL A 78 -8.26 3.75 -3.51
CA VAL A 78 -8.22 5.00 -4.27
C VAL A 78 -7.97 4.70 -5.74
N ASP A 79 -8.45 5.57 -6.64
CA ASP A 79 -8.59 5.23 -8.05
C ASP A 79 -7.29 5.33 -8.87
N SER A 80 -6.26 6.02 -8.37
CA SER A 80 -5.03 6.26 -9.13
C SER A 80 -3.79 6.43 -8.25
N GLU A 81 -2.61 6.34 -8.86
CA GLU A 81 -1.33 6.61 -8.18
C GLU A 81 -1.22 8.07 -7.70
N ALA A 82 -1.75 9.02 -8.48
CA ALA A 82 -1.84 10.42 -8.06
C ALA A 82 -2.75 10.59 -6.83
N ALA A 83 -3.87 9.84 -6.77
CA ALA A 83 -4.73 9.82 -5.59
C ALA A 83 -4.04 9.17 -4.37
N VAL A 84 -3.21 8.13 -4.59
CA VAL A 84 -2.34 7.58 -3.53
C VAL A 84 -1.41 8.65 -2.98
N GLU A 85 -0.68 9.36 -3.86
CA GLU A 85 0.25 10.40 -3.44
C GLU A 85 -0.45 11.51 -2.66
N ALA A 86 -1.56 12.03 -3.19
CA ALA A 86 -2.33 13.09 -2.57
C ALA A 86 -2.86 12.69 -1.18
N TYR A 87 -3.43 11.49 -1.06
CA TYR A 87 -3.96 10.99 0.21
C TYR A 87 -2.83 10.78 1.23
N VAL A 88 -1.70 10.21 0.80
CA VAL A 88 -0.54 9.96 1.65
C VAL A 88 0.05 11.28 2.16
N ALA A 89 0.17 12.29 1.31
CA ALA A 89 0.67 13.61 1.70
C ALA A 89 -0.23 14.33 2.72
N ALA A 90 -1.54 14.05 2.71
CA ALA A 90 -2.54 14.72 3.56
C ALA A 90 -2.85 13.98 4.87
N THR A 91 -2.52 12.68 4.97
CA THR A 91 -3.06 11.81 6.02
C THR A 91 -1.96 11.19 6.88
N PRO A 92 -1.84 11.54 8.17
CA PRO A 92 -0.90 10.88 9.08
C PRO A 92 -1.13 9.37 9.16
N GLY A 93 -0.04 8.58 9.09
CA GLY A 93 -0.09 7.12 9.11
C GLY A 93 -0.53 6.48 7.78
N ALA A 94 -0.85 7.26 6.76
CA ALA A 94 -1.15 6.72 5.44
C ALA A 94 0.09 6.13 4.77
N ILE A 95 -0.10 4.93 4.20
CA ILE A 95 0.91 4.28 3.37
C ILE A 95 0.26 3.77 2.09
N GLY A 96 1.01 3.83 1.00
CA GLY A 96 0.53 3.40 -0.31
C GLY A 96 1.65 2.89 -1.19
N TYR A 97 1.30 2.59 -2.44
CA TYR A 97 2.25 2.22 -3.47
C TYR A 97 1.94 2.93 -4.78
N LEU A 98 3.01 3.38 -5.42
CA LEU A 98 3.04 4.01 -6.72
C LEU A 98 4.39 3.70 -7.38
N ARG A 99 4.47 3.92 -8.69
CA ARG A 99 5.71 3.89 -9.48
C ARG A 99 6.56 5.09 -9.12
N ARG A 100 7.87 4.89 -9.03
CA ARG A 100 8.81 5.95 -8.61
C ARG A 100 8.70 7.22 -9.46
N CYS A 101 8.41 7.11 -10.75
CA CYS A 101 8.22 8.27 -11.63
C CYS A 101 6.92 9.05 -11.41
N GLN A 102 5.95 8.49 -10.70
CA GLN A 102 4.68 9.13 -10.35
C GLN A 102 4.76 9.85 -8.99
N LEU A 103 5.95 9.90 -8.38
CA LEU A 103 6.21 10.65 -7.16
C LEU A 103 6.66 12.06 -7.55
N HIS A 104 5.84 13.06 -7.21
CA HIS A 104 6.04 14.47 -7.55
C HIS A 104 6.11 15.36 -6.30
N SER A 105 5.55 14.92 -5.18
CA SER A 105 5.45 15.66 -3.92
C SER A 105 6.67 15.40 -3.03
N ASP A 106 7.21 16.49 -2.47
CA ASP A 106 8.24 16.46 -1.42
C ASP A 106 7.70 16.03 -0.05
N ARG A 107 6.37 16.15 0.16
CA ARG A 107 5.66 15.73 1.37
C ARG A 107 5.46 14.20 1.48
N VAL A 108 6.06 13.44 0.57
CA VAL A 108 5.93 11.98 0.52
C VAL A 108 7.32 11.34 0.45
N ARG A 109 7.55 10.35 1.29
CA ARG A 109 8.81 9.60 1.36
C ARG A 109 8.66 8.16 0.93
N ILE A 110 9.71 7.64 0.28
CA ILE A 110 9.83 6.23 -0.06
C ILE A 110 10.26 5.45 1.19
N ILE A 111 9.45 4.48 1.61
CA ILE A 111 9.71 3.64 2.80
C ILE A 111 10.04 2.19 2.44
N ALA A 112 9.87 1.81 1.18
CA ALA A 112 10.29 0.52 0.61
C ALA A 112 10.21 0.54 -0.91
N THR A 113 11.14 -0.17 -1.55
CA THR A 113 11.18 -0.34 -3.01
C THR A 113 11.01 -1.81 -3.37
N LEU A 114 10.06 -2.11 -4.25
CA LEU A 114 9.87 -3.45 -4.81
C LEU A 114 10.46 -3.46 -6.22
N LYS A 115 11.50 -4.27 -6.45
CA LYS A 115 12.03 -4.47 -7.80
C LYS A 115 11.15 -5.47 -8.53
N VAL A 116 10.40 -5.00 -9.53
CA VAL A 116 9.43 -5.80 -10.26
C VAL A 116 9.53 -5.51 -11.76
N LYS A 117 9.34 -6.53 -12.59
CA LYS A 117 9.12 -6.33 -14.03
C LYS A 117 7.69 -5.84 -14.21
N LEU A 118 7.53 -4.57 -14.57
CA LEU A 118 6.22 -4.01 -14.86
C LEU A 118 5.85 -4.29 -16.33
N PRO A 119 4.55 -4.47 -16.64
CA PRO A 119 4.07 -4.41 -18.02
C PRO A 119 4.52 -3.10 -18.69
N THR A 120 4.76 -3.13 -20.00
CA THR A 120 5.21 -1.95 -20.77
C THR A 120 4.24 -0.76 -20.65
N THR A 121 2.94 -1.03 -20.49
CA THR A 121 1.89 -0.02 -20.26
C THR A 121 2.04 0.73 -18.92
N LEU A 122 2.81 0.17 -17.99
CA LEU A 122 3.12 0.76 -16.69
C LEU A 122 4.56 1.24 -16.59
N ALA A 123 5.38 1.09 -17.63
CA ALA A 123 6.74 1.61 -17.63
C ALA A 123 6.70 3.14 -17.48
N CYS A 124 7.55 3.66 -16.60
CA CYS A 124 7.86 5.08 -16.56
C CYS A 124 8.52 5.44 -17.90
N ARG A 125 7.88 6.32 -18.67
CA ARG A 125 8.51 6.94 -19.84
C ARG A 125 9.40 8.09 -19.40
#